data_AF-A0A4R8UGU7-F1
#
_entry.id   AF-A0A4R8UGU7-F1
#
_cell.length_a   1.000
_cell.length_b   1.000
_cell.length_c   1.000
_cell.angle_alpha   90.00
_cell.angle_beta   90.00
_cell.angle_gamma   90.00
#
_symmetry.space_group_name_H-M   'P 1'
#
loop_
_entity.id
_entity.type
_entity.pdbx_description
1 polymer ?
#
loop_
_entity_poly.entity_id
_entity_poly.type
_entity_poly.pdbx_seq_one_letter_code
_entity_poly.pdbx_strand_id
1 'polypeptide(L)'
;MDTHRLALAHLAAGLSLVSLILTAQDTLDGGGGPAPLLAVLSAALLAASLATAFGTSTLPTEGAAGTGGRRHGVLVALCSGVYAATLATLVVRGVTVRAVDDVRARVGFTALELAVLALIGLMVLIIAASAFFRIPGSPGRQARFEAWHGLAPAVFLTLALGLGLIWSSLVTVGVGDWLNGGAGASALLGPAATPPPPPPAAACPEACVPPGPELAVPLIFPWFGGVSLALFLAALLPIGGALLARRDVSARADAWLPARGLAAPTDDTDMPVGSAAELTALLGPVRDRKRGTAARLHLVEPAIAVLAGASFLAVLATGVLSALSLFSPPFLESWAAAGGIRSLLDVSMGAWAGVAVLVLAGLAVPAGAGGLARPLAIVWDLACFLPRAGHPLGAPCYTERAVPEVSRRILWWLRQEDAPRARRREVVLAAHSMGAVVSLSVLFALSSHPEWDRFRGRVSLLTFGVQLRPYFGRMFPELIGPAALGTTPCLRPRLWGADPWAADSDAPAPAVEARSPVPVRRWISLWRLTDPLGFPAFSNQWAGNPLDRFADEIDTSGYTGAVDGHGEYYRTGAYRSALAELAGLIPPRANGGPPGAPLDRRARG
;
A
#
# COMPACT_ATOMS: atom_id res chain seq x y z
N MET A 1 -15.06 -12.82 14.38
CA MET A 1 -15.70 -12.20 15.57
C MET A 1 -14.81 -11.13 16.20
N ASP A 2 -13.48 -11.34 16.29
CA ASP A 2 -12.58 -10.36 16.93
C ASP A 2 -12.33 -9.10 16.09
N THR A 3 -12.38 -9.19 14.76
CA THR A 3 -12.37 -8.02 13.88
C THR A 3 -13.55 -7.08 14.12
N HIS A 4 -14.74 -7.62 14.40
CA HIS A 4 -15.91 -6.83 14.77
C HIS A 4 -15.73 -6.17 16.15
N ARG A 5 -15.15 -6.88 17.13
CA ARG A 5 -14.85 -6.33 18.46
C ARG A 5 -13.85 -5.17 18.39
N LEU A 6 -12.80 -5.34 17.59
CA LEU A 6 -11.81 -4.31 17.35
C LEU A 6 -12.40 -3.10 16.62
N ALA A 7 -13.31 -3.30 15.65
CA ALA A 7 -14.05 -2.20 15.02
C ALA A 7 -14.89 -1.40 16.03
N LEU A 8 -15.59 -2.09 16.94
CA LEU A 8 -16.35 -1.45 18.01
C LEU A 8 -15.45 -0.66 18.97
N ALA A 9 -14.27 -1.20 19.33
CA ALA A 9 -13.30 -0.48 20.16
C ALA A 9 -12.78 0.81 19.47
N HIS A 10 -12.54 0.77 18.16
CA HIS A 10 -12.14 1.97 17.38
C HIS A 10 -13.26 3.01 17.34
N LEU A 11 -14.52 2.57 17.13
CA LEU A 11 -15.68 3.47 17.17
C LEU A 11 -15.84 4.14 18.53
N ALA A 12 -15.71 3.36 19.61
CA ALA A 12 -15.76 3.86 20.99
C ALA A 12 -14.65 4.88 21.28
N ALA A 13 -13.41 4.60 20.85
CA ALA A 13 -12.28 5.51 20.96
C ALA A 13 -12.53 6.82 20.19
N GLY A 14 -13.04 6.74 18.95
CA GLY A 14 -13.37 7.90 18.13
C GLY A 14 -14.42 8.80 18.78
N LEU A 15 -15.54 8.23 19.24
CA LEU A 15 -16.60 8.97 19.95
C LEU A 15 -16.08 9.64 21.23
N SER A 16 -15.28 8.91 22.02
CA SER A 16 -14.71 9.42 23.26
C SER A 16 -13.69 10.53 23.03
N LEU A 17 -12.85 10.41 22.00
CA LEU A 17 -11.87 11.43 21.63
C LEU A 17 -12.56 12.73 21.22
N VAL A 18 -13.57 12.64 20.35
CA VAL A 18 -14.34 13.83 19.92
C VAL A 18 -15.04 14.47 21.13
N SER A 19 -15.67 13.66 21.99
CA SER A 19 -16.33 14.16 23.20
C SER A 19 -15.34 14.86 24.15
N LEU A 20 -14.15 14.26 24.35
CA LEU A 20 -13.10 14.81 25.19
C LEU A 20 -12.62 16.17 24.66
N ILE A 21 -12.36 16.29 23.35
CA ILE A 21 -11.90 17.54 22.75
C ILE A 21 -12.96 18.63 22.94
N LEU A 22 -14.22 18.33 22.62
CA LEU A 22 -15.33 19.28 22.73
C LEU A 22 -15.56 19.75 24.18
N THR A 23 -15.54 18.83 25.14
CA THR A 23 -15.80 19.15 26.56
C THR A 23 -14.61 19.82 27.25
N ALA A 24 -13.38 19.45 26.89
CA ALA A 24 -12.17 20.13 27.36
C ALA A 24 -12.15 21.59 26.88
N GLN A 25 -12.50 21.82 25.61
CA GLN A 25 -12.63 23.15 25.05
C GLN A 25 -13.72 23.96 25.76
N ASP A 26 -14.91 23.38 25.94
CA ASP A 26 -16.04 24.01 26.65
C ASP A 26 -15.65 24.43 28.09
N THR A 27 -14.86 23.59 28.78
CA THR A 27 -14.35 23.86 30.14
C THR A 27 -13.35 25.02 30.14
N LEU A 28 -12.44 25.09 29.16
CA LEU A 28 -11.47 26.18 29.00
C LEU A 28 -12.15 27.51 28.67
N ASP A 29 -13.25 27.46 27.91
CA ASP A 29 -14.10 28.62 27.61
C ASP A 29 -14.98 29.05 28.81
N GLY A 30 -14.59 28.70 30.04
CA GLY A 30 -15.31 29.03 31.27
C GLY A 30 -16.64 28.31 31.43
N GLY A 31 -16.84 27.18 30.73
CA GLY A 31 -18.04 26.35 30.84
C GLY A 31 -18.23 25.77 32.23
N GLY A 32 -19.26 26.26 32.93
CA GLY A 32 -19.78 25.63 34.14
C GLY A 32 -20.76 24.49 33.84
N GLY A 33 -21.12 23.72 34.87
CA GLY A 33 -22.09 22.63 34.74
C GLY A 33 -21.44 21.26 34.46
N PRO A 34 -21.98 20.43 33.55
CA PRO A 34 -21.53 19.05 33.37
C PRO A 34 -20.24 18.89 32.54
N ALA A 35 -19.75 19.95 31.90
CA ALA A 35 -18.62 19.90 30.96
C ALA A 35 -17.31 19.28 31.52
N PRO A 36 -16.78 19.69 32.69
CA PRO A 36 -15.55 19.10 33.23
C PRO A 36 -15.74 17.62 33.62
N LEU A 37 -16.92 17.25 34.11
CA LEU A 37 -17.27 15.86 34.40
C LEU A 37 -17.31 15.02 33.12
N LEU A 38 -17.94 15.53 32.06
CA LEU A 38 -17.98 14.88 30.75
C LEU A 38 -16.59 14.75 30.13
N ALA A 39 -15.69 15.72 30.34
CA ALA A 39 -14.30 15.63 29.90
C ALA A 39 -13.56 14.48 30.61
N VAL A 40 -13.67 14.38 31.94
CA VAL A 40 -13.06 13.28 32.71
C VAL A 40 -13.64 11.93 32.31
N LEU A 41 -14.97 11.83 32.14
CA LEU A 41 -15.63 10.61 31.68
C LEU A 41 -15.17 10.21 30.27
N SER A 42 -15.06 11.19 29.36
CA SER A 42 -14.58 10.96 27.99
C SER A 42 -13.13 10.49 27.98
N ALA A 43 -12.26 11.06 28.81
CA ALA A 43 -10.87 10.61 28.96
C ALA A 43 -10.78 9.17 29.50
N ALA A 44 -11.58 8.84 30.51
CA ALA A 44 -11.64 7.49 31.07
C ALA A 44 -12.17 6.45 30.05
N LEU A 45 -13.21 6.80 29.29
CA LEU A 45 -13.75 5.96 28.23
C LEU A 45 -12.79 5.81 27.04
N LEU A 46 -12.03 6.85 26.70
CA LEU A 46 -10.97 6.77 25.70
C LEU A 46 -9.87 5.81 26.16
N ALA A 47 -9.38 5.94 27.40
CA ALA A 47 -8.38 5.05 27.96
C ALA A 47 -8.88 3.59 28.01
N ALA A 48 -10.13 3.37 28.42
CA ALA A 48 -10.76 2.05 28.39
C ALA A 48 -10.85 1.49 26.96
N SER A 49 -11.22 2.33 25.99
CA SER A 49 -11.29 1.93 24.57
C SER A 49 -9.92 1.53 24.03
N LEU A 50 -8.88 2.31 24.31
CA LEU A 50 -7.51 1.97 23.92
C LEU A 50 -7.03 0.67 24.59
N ALA A 51 -7.29 0.49 25.88
CA ALA A 51 -6.96 -0.75 26.58
C ALA A 51 -7.69 -1.97 26.01
N THR A 52 -8.98 -1.84 25.67
CA THR A 52 -9.73 -2.93 25.02
C THR A 52 -9.22 -3.23 23.61
N ALA A 53 -8.87 -2.20 22.83
CA ALA A 53 -8.29 -2.40 21.50
C ALA A 53 -6.94 -3.14 21.59
N PHE A 54 -6.08 -2.76 22.54
CA PHE A 54 -4.79 -3.41 22.78
C PHE A 54 -4.94 -4.86 23.27
N GLY A 55 -5.94 -5.14 24.11
CA GLY A 55 -6.22 -6.49 24.61
C GLY A 55 -6.98 -7.41 23.64
N THR A 56 -7.43 -6.91 22.49
CA THR A 56 -8.19 -7.70 21.51
C THR A 56 -7.25 -8.39 20.53
N SER A 57 -7.24 -9.72 20.50
CA SER A 57 -6.46 -10.49 19.53
C SER A 57 -6.89 -10.15 18.11
N THR A 58 -5.92 -9.78 17.27
CA THR A 58 -6.16 -9.43 15.87
C THR A 58 -6.13 -10.65 14.94
N LEU A 59 -5.53 -11.76 15.37
CA LEU A 59 -5.50 -13.02 14.63
C LEU A 59 -6.59 -13.96 15.16
N PRO A 60 -7.60 -14.33 14.34
CA PRO A 60 -8.53 -15.38 14.71
C PRO A 60 -7.78 -16.72 14.66
N THR A 61 -7.46 -17.28 15.81
CA THR A 61 -7.30 -18.73 15.91
C THR A 61 -8.71 -19.31 15.85
N GLU A 62 -8.98 -20.21 14.91
CA GLU A 62 -10.27 -20.88 14.82
C GLU A 62 -10.59 -21.52 16.18
N GLY A 63 -11.58 -20.97 16.88
CA GLY A 63 -12.01 -21.47 18.18
C GLY A 63 -12.48 -20.38 19.14
N ALA A 64 -13.58 -19.69 18.84
CA ALA A 64 -14.30 -18.97 19.90
C ALA A 64 -15.81 -18.90 19.60
N ALA A 65 -16.56 -19.77 20.27
CA ALA A 65 -18.00 -19.72 20.37
C ALA A 65 -18.49 -18.38 20.97
N GLY A 66 -19.35 -17.69 20.23
CA GLY A 66 -20.61 -17.11 20.71
C GLY A 66 -20.68 -15.92 21.68
N THR A 67 -19.73 -15.65 22.60
CA THR A 67 -20.11 -14.85 23.81
C THR A 67 -19.33 -13.56 24.11
N GLY A 68 -18.23 -13.23 23.40
CA GLY A 68 -17.36 -12.11 23.80
C GLY A 68 -17.69 -10.70 23.26
N GLY A 69 -18.80 -10.49 22.53
CA GLY A 69 -19.14 -9.17 21.95
C GLY A 69 -19.78 -8.17 22.92
N ARG A 70 -20.38 -8.64 24.02
CA ARG A 70 -21.23 -7.82 24.90
C ARG A 70 -20.48 -6.66 25.56
N ARG A 71 -19.22 -6.87 25.96
CA ARG A 71 -18.37 -5.83 26.59
C ARG A 71 -18.07 -4.67 25.63
N HIS A 72 -17.77 -4.99 24.37
CA HIS A 72 -17.51 -4.00 23.32
C HIS A 72 -18.78 -3.21 22.98
N GLY A 73 -19.93 -3.88 22.91
CA GLY A 73 -21.22 -3.23 22.72
C GLY A 73 -21.59 -2.28 23.86
N VAL A 74 -21.36 -2.67 25.12
CA VAL A 74 -21.57 -1.80 26.29
C VAL A 74 -20.63 -0.60 26.24
N LEU A 75 -19.35 -0.80 25.92
CA LEU A 75 -18.39 0.29 25.80
C LEU A 75 -18.82 1.30 24.73
N VAL A 76 -19.22 0.86 23.54
CA VAL A 76 -19.75 1.75 22.49
C VAL A 76 -21.00 2.48 22.98
N ALA A 77 -21.95 1.81 23.62
CA ALA A 77 -23.15 2.44 24.14
C ALA A 77 -22.85 3.54 25.17
N LEU A 78 -21.89 3.30 26.08
CA LEU A 78 -21.43 4.30 27.04
C LEU A 78 -20.77 5.50 26.34
N CYS A 79 -19.90 5.24 25.36
CA CYS A 79 -19.26 6.30 24.58
C CYS A 79 -20.27 7.12 23.78
N SER A 80 -21.26 6.47 23.16
CA SER A 80 -22.37 7.12 22.46
C SER A 80 -23.24 7.95 23.41
N GLY A 81 -23.50 7.45 24.61
CA GLY A 81 -24.24 8.19 25.65
C GLY A 81 -23.51 9.45 26.10
N VAL A 82 -22.20 9.37 26.37
CA VAL A 82 -21.38 10.54 26.71
C VAL A 82 -21.26 11.52 25.55
N TYR A 83 -21.15 11.03 24.31
CA TYR A 83 -21.15 11.87 23.12
C TYR A 83 -22.49 12.61 22.93
N ALA A 84 -23.62 11.92 23.09
CA ALA A 84 -24.94 12.54 23.04
C ALA A 84 -25.14 13.58 24.15
N ALA A 85 -24.66 13.30 25.37
CA ALA A 85 -24.69 14.25 26.48
C ALA A 85 -23.81 15.48 26.23
N THR A 86 -22.63 15.28 25.62
CA THR A 86 -21.75 16.36 25.15
C THR A 86 -22.47 17.24 24.15
N LEU A 87 -23.07 16.66 23.10
CA LEU A 87 -23.85 17.40 22.11
C LEU A 87 -25.02 18.16 22.73
N ALA A 88 -25.78 17.53 23.62
CA ALA A 88 -26.90 18.18 24.31
C ALA A 88 -26.43 19.37 25.16
N THR A 89 -25.31 19.22 25.88
CA THR A 89 -24.71 20.30 26.68
C THR A 89 -24.30 21.48 25.78
N LEU A 90 -23.64 21.21 24.65
CA LEU A 90 -23.26 22.23 23.69
C LEU A 90 -24.46 22.94 23.04
N VAL A 91 -25.53 22.20 22.72
CA VAL A 91 -26.76 22.77 22.16
C VAL A 91 -27.45 23.68 23.17
N VAL A 92 -27.64 23.21 24.41
CA VAL A 92 -28.24 24.01 25.48
C VAL A 92 -27.40 25.25 25.73
N ARG A 93 -26.06 25.11 25.81
CA ARG A 93 -25.16 26.24 26.01
C ARG A 93 -25.19 27.22 24.84
N GLY A 94 -25.15 26.74 23.60
CA GLY A 94 -25.23 27.58 22.39
C GLY A 94 -26.54 28.37 22.29
N VAL A 95 -27.65 27.80 22.77
CA VAL A 95 -28.94 28.52 22.90
C VAL A 95 -28.88 29.58 24.01
N THR A 96 -28.24 29.28 25.15
CA THR A 96 -28.10 30.25 26.26
C THR A 96 -27.10 31.37 25.98
N VAL A 97 -26.02 31.11 25.24
CA VAL A 97 -24.97 32.09 24.90
C VAL A 97 -25.45 33.04 23.80
N ARG A 98 -26.32 32.59 22.88
CA ARG A 98 -27.01 33.50 21.92
C ARG A 98 -27.86 34.59 22.59
N ALA A 99 -28.12 34.49 23.90
CA ALA A 99 -28.85 35.49 24.67
C ALA A 99 -27.94 36.54 25.36
N VAL A 100 -26.61 36.44 25.24
CA VAL A 100 -25.65 37.37 25.88
C VAL A 100 -24.60 37.80 24.84
N ASP A 101 -24.57 39.11 24.53
CA ASP A 101 -23.85 39.76 23.40
C ASP A 101 -22.30 39.70 23.38
N ASP A 102 -21.64 38.77 24.05
CA ASP A 102 -20.18 38.81 24.22
C ASP A 102 -19.44 37.55 23.71
N VAL A 103 -19.67 37.20 22.45
CA VAL A 103 -18.94 36.11 21.76
C VAL A 103 -17.60 36.62 21.20
N ARG A 104 -16.77 37.22 22.07
CA ARG A 104 -15.34 37.48 21.80
C ARG A 104 -14.46 36.50 22.58
N ALA A 105 -14.80 35.21 22.59
CA ALA A 105 -13.96 34.19 23.20
C ALA A 105 -12.94 33.64 22.17
N ARG A 106 -11.75 34.23 22.15
CA ARG A 106 -10.54 33.77 21.41
C ARG A 106 -9.96 32.43 21.92
N VAL A 107 -10.71 31.60 22.63
CA VAL A 107 -10.14 30.48 23.42
C VAL A 107 -10.47 29.10 22.83
N GLY A 108 -11.45 29.03 21.92
CA GLY A 108 -11.88 27.86 21.10
C GLY A 108 -10.80 27.08 20.34
N PHE A 109 -9.71 27.78 19.98
CA PHE A 109 -8.74 27.32 19.01
C PHE A 109 -7.63 26.46 19.62
N THR A 110 -7.26 26.75 20.86
CA THR A 110 -6.03 26.23 21.48
C THR A 110 -6.15 24.76 21.85
N ALA A 111 -7.26 24.28 22.42
CA ALA A 111 -7.36 22.88 22.84
C ALA A 111 -7.51 21.93 21.66
N LEU A 112 -8.27 22.31 20.63
CA LEU A 112 -8.38 21.55 19.39
C LEU A 112 -7.03 21.48 18.67
N GLU A 113 -6.32 22.61 18.55
CA GLU A 113 -5.00 22.66 17.93
C GLU A 113 -3.96 21.85 18.71
N LEU A 114 -3.93 21.98 20.05
CA LEU A 114 -3.06 21.18 20.92
C LEU A 114 -3.41 19.69 20.87
N ALA A 115 -4.68 19.31 20.79
CA ALA A 115 -5.11 17.92 20.69
C ALA A 115 -4.68 17.29 19.35
N VAL A 116 -4.86 18.02 18.24
CA VAL A 116 -4.42 17.58 16.91
C VAL A 116 -2.89 17.47 16.85
N LEU A 117 -2.17 18.46 17.39
CA LEU A 117 -0.71 18.43 17.48
C LEU A 117 -0.21 17.27 18.38
N ALA A 118 -0.87 17.01 19.50
CA ALA A 118 -0.54 15.88 20.37
C ALA A 118 -0.80 14.53 19.68
N LEU A 119 -1.88 14.40 18.92
CA LEU A 119 -2.18 13.19 18.15
C LEU A 119 -1.13 12.96 17.05
N ILE A 120 -0.77 14.01 16.31
CA ILE A 120 0.28 13.94 15.29
C ILE A 120 1.62 13.62 15.94
N GLY A 121 1.96 14.25 17.06
CA GLY A 121 3.16 13.96 17.84
C GLY A 121 3.21 12.50 18.30
N LEU A 122 2.09 11.96 18.78
CA LEU A 122 1.97 10.54 19.14
C LEU A 122 2.18 9.63 17.92
N MET A 123 1.59 9.95 16.76
CA MET A 123 1.80 9.18 15.54
C MET A 123 3.25 9.22 15.07
N VAL A 124 3.91 10.38 15.15
CA VAL A 124 5.34 10.54 14.87
C VAL A 124 6.18 9.72 15.85
N LEU A 125 5.81 9.68 17.14
CA LEU A 125 6.47 8.82 18.13
C LEU A 125 6.30 7.34 17.82
N ILE A 126 5.13 6.90 17.36
CA ILE A 126 4.90 5.51 16.93
C ILE A 126 5.74 5.18 15.68
N ILE A 127 5.79 6.10 14.71
CA ILE A 127 6.64 5.95 13.51
C ILE A 127 8.11 5.85 13.93
N ALA A 128 8.58 6.74 14.80
CA ALA A 128 9.95 6.71 15.33
C ALA A 128 10.22 5.41 16.10
N ALA A 129 9.31 4.99 16.99
CA ALA A 129 9.44 3.75 17.72
C ALA A 129 9.53 2.54 16.79
N SER A 130 8.72 2.49 15.72
CA SER A 130 8.81 1.43 14.71
C SER A 130 10.14 1.44 13.93
N ALA A 131 10.79 2.60 13.82
CA ALA A 131 12.08 2.74 13.15
C ALA A 131 13.27 2.36 14.05
N PHE A 132 13.21 2.70 15.34
CA PHE A 132 14.28 2.53 16.33
C PHE A 132 14.17 1.22 17.12
N PHE A 133 12.98 0.84 17.59
CA PHE A 133 12.74 -0.37 18.38
C PHE A 133 12.29 -1.53 17.49
N ARG A 134 13.17 -1.90 16.56
CA ARG A 134 12.92 -3.04 15.67
C ARG A 134 12.92 -4.32 16.48
N ILE A 135 11.94 -5.19 16.23
CA ILE A 135 11.96 -6.54 16.79
C ILE A 135 13.27 -7.20 16.34
N PRO A 136 14.11 -7.70 17.27
CA PRO A 136 15.35 -8.37 16.92
C PRO A 136 15.06 -9.49 15.93
N GLY A 137 15.65 -9.39 14.73
CA GLY A 137 15.52 -10.44 13.74
C GLY A 137 16.23 -11.72 14.15
N SER A 138 15.89 -12.82 13.48
CA SER A 138 16.66 -14.07 13.55
C SER A 138 18.16 -13.80 13.26
N PRO A 139 19.08 -14.53 13.92
CA PRO A 139 20.51 -14.45 13.61
C PRO A 139 20.77 -14.59 12.11
N GLY A 140 21.51 -13.64 11.51
CA GLY A 140 21.79 -13.61 10.06
C GLY A 140 20.85 -12.73 9.22
N ARG A 141 19.83 -12.10 9.81
CA ARG A 141 18.97 -11.11 9.12
C ARG A 141 19.78 -9.88 8.70
N GLN A 142 19.76 -9.55 7.41
CA GLN A 142 20.49 -8.40 6.85
C GLN A 142 19.51 -7.37 6.30
N ALA A 143 19.41 -6.23 6.98
CA ALA A 143 18.46 -5.17 6.66
C ALA A 143 18.51 -4.71 5.18
N ARG A 144 19.68 -4.69 4.54
CA ARG A 144 19.83 -4.29 3.11
C ARG A 144 18.96 -5.10 2.13
N PHE A 145 18.56 -6.31 2.51
CA PHE A 145 17.70 -7.18 1.70
C PHE A 145 16.22 -7.06 2.03
N GLU A 146 15.85 -6.18 2.95
CA GLU A 146 14.47 -5.86 3.28
C GLU A 146 14.08 -4.51 2.67
N ALA A 147 12.78 -4.34 2.44
CA ALA A 147 12.22 -3.10 1.93
C ALA A 147 12.57 -1.95 2.88
N TRP A 148 13.17 -0.89 2.34
CA TRP A 148 13.65 0.28 3.11
C TRP A 148 14.49 -0.08 4.36
N HIS A 149 15.30 -1.14 4.30
CA HIS A 149 16.09 -1.60 5.44
C HIS A 149 15.26 -2.08 6.65
N GLY A 150 14.09 -2.67 6.39
CA GLY A 150 13.15 -3.11 7.43
C GLY A 150 12.24 -1.98 7.94
N LEU A 151 12.27 -0.79 7.32
CA LEU A 151 11.45 0.36 7.69
C LEU A 151 10.10 0.40 6.96
N ALA A 152 9.66 -0.71 6.36
CA ALA A 152 8.36 -0.76 5.69
C ALA A 152 7.19 -0.28 6.56
N PRO A 153 7.05 -0.68 7.84
CA PRO A 153 6.00 -0.15 8.71
C PRO A 153 6.08 1.37 8.86
N ALA A 154 7.26 1.92 9.13
CA ALA A 154 7.46 3.36 9.28
C ALA A 154 7.09 4.14 8.01
N VAL A 155 7.50 3.64 6.84
CA VAL A 155 7.19 4.23 5.53
C VAL A 155 5.68 4.26 5.28
N PHE A 156 4.98 3.13 5.48
CA PHE A 156 3.54 3.06 5.27
C PHE A 156 2.76 3.88 6.30
N LEU A 157 3.15 3.88 7.57
CA LEU A 157 2.54 4.72 8.61
C LEU A 157 2.71 6.22 8.30
N THR A 158 3.88 6.61 7.81
CA THR A 158 4.15 8.00 7.41
C THR A 158 3.30 8.43 6.21
N LEU A 159 3.14 7.56 5.21
CA LEU A 159 2.26 7.83 4.08
C LEU A 159 0.79 7.89 4.50
N ALA A 160 0.36 6.97 5.36
CA ALA A 160 -1.00 6.93 5.88
C ALA A 160 -1.31 8.21 6.68
N LEU A 161 -0.40 8.66 7.55
CA LEU A 161 -0.52 9.91 8.29
C LEU A 161 -0.63 11.10 7.34
N GLY A 162 0.25 11.19 6.34
CA GLY A 162 0.23 12.28 5.36
C GLY A 162 -1.07 12.34 4.57
N LEU A 163 -1.50 11.20 4.00
CA LEU A 163 -2.77 11.12 3.27
C LEU A 163 -3.97 11.44 4.15
N GLY A 164 -3.97 10.95 5.41
CA GLY A 164 -5.00 11.26 6.39
C GLY A 164 -5.08 12.75 6.70
N LEU A 165 -3.93 13.42 6.83
CA LEU A 165 -3.85 14.87 7.03
C LEU A 165 -4.27 15.65 5.79
N ILE A 166 -3.91 15.22 4.57
CA ILE A 166 -4.39 15.87 3.32
C ILE A 166 -5.92 15.83 3.29
N TRP A 167 -6.51 14.67 3.55
CA TRP A 167 -7.96 14.50 3.56
C TRP A 167 -8.63 15.32 4.68
N SER A 168 -8.06 15.30 5.87
CA SER A 168 -8.56 16.09 7.01
C SER A 168 -8.48 17.59 6.73
N SER A 169 -7.40 18.05 6.09
CA SER A 169 -7.25 19.43 5.64
C SER A 169 -8.31 19.79 4.61
N LEU A 170 -8.52 18.98 3.58
CA LEU A 170 -9.52 19.23 2.55
C LEU A 170 -10.93 19.37 3.13
N VAL A 171 -11.32 18.45 4.02
CA VAL A 171 -12.64 18.48 4.66
C VAL A 171 -12.77 19.70 5.58
N THR A 172 -11.78 19.93 6.44
CA THR A 172 -11.85 21.00 7.44
C THR A 172 -11.83 22.38 6.80
N VAL A 173 -10.89 22.61 5.87
CA VAL A 173 -10.74 23.87 5.14
C VAL A 173 -11.93 24.07 4.21
N GLY A 174 -12.31 23.06 3.42
CA GLY A 174 -13.44 23.19 2.49
C GLY A 174 -14.78 23.46 3.17
N VAL A 175 -15.06 22.83 4.32
CA VAL A 175 -16.26 23.13 5.11
C VAL A 175 -16.16 24.52 5.74
N GLY A 176 -14.99 24.92 6.24
CA GLY A 176 -14.74 26.27 6.76
C GLY A 176 -14.98 27.35 5.71
N ASP A 177 -14.40 27.19 4.52
CA ASP A 177 -14.59 28.08 3.36
C ASP A 177 -16.08 28.17 2.97
N TRP A 178 -16.78 27.04 2.90
CA TRP A 178 -18.20 27.00 2.57
C TRP A 178 -19.07 27.75 3.59
N LEU A 179 -18.82 27.55 4.89
CA LEU A 179 -19.57 28.22 5.96
C LEU A 179 -19.24 29.71 6.07
N ASN A 180 -18.02 30.12 5.69
CA ASN A 180 -17.59 31.53 5.63
C ASN A 180 -17.98 32.25 4.33
N GLY A 181 -18.85 31.67 3.50
CA GLY A 181 -19.35 32.32 2.29
C GLY A 181 -18.49 32.13 1.04
N GLY A 182 -17.63 31.11 1.01
CA GLY A 182 -16.85 30.71 -0.16
C GLY A 182 -15.56 31.52 -0.37
N ALA A 183 -15.04 32.15 0.66
CA ALA A 183 -13.68 32.70 0.64
C ALA A 183 -12.64 31.57 0.43
N GLY A 184 -11.48 31.89 -0.13
CA GLY A 184 -10.40 30.91 -0.28
C GLY A 184 -9.79 30.51 1.06
N ALA A 185 -9.14 29.35 1.11
CA ALA A 185 -8.47 28.78 2.27
C ALA A 185 -7.55 29.75 3.05
N SER A 186 -6.95 30.73 2.36
CA SER A 186 -6.11 31.76 2.96
C SER A 186 -6.87 32.73 3.88
N ALA A 187 -8.19 32.87 3.70
CA ALA A 187 -9.06 33.64 4.58
C ALA A 187 -9.24 33.00 5.96
N LEU A 188 -8.89 31.72 6.11
CA LEU A 188 -8.98 30.99 7.38
C LEU A 188 -7.74 31.09 8.27
N LEU A 189 -6.66 31.75 7.82
CA LEU A 189 -5.38 31.84 8.55
C LEU A 189 -5.37 32.87 9.70
N GLY A 190 -6.46 33.59 9.93
CA GLY A 190 -6.57 34.64 10.94
C GLY A 190 -7.57 35.71 10.51
N PRO A 191 -7.91 36.66 11.40
CA PRO A 191 -8.91 37.68 11.09
C PRO A 191 -8.49 38.39 9.81
N ALA A 192 -9.44 38.51 8.88
CA ALA A 192 -9.24 39.27 7.65
C ALA A 192 -8.52 40.58 7.98
N ALA A 193 -7.49 40.91 7.20
CA ALA A 193 -6.77 42.16 7.31
C ALA A 193 -7.80 43.29 7.42
N THR A 194 -7.86 43.91 8.61
CA THR A 194 -8.85 44.91 9.03
C THR A 194 -10.32 44.49 8.90
N PRO A 195 -11.10 44.39 10.01
CA PRO A 195 -12.55 44.36 9.86
C PRO A 195 -12.99 45.59 9.06
N PRO A 196 -13.98 45.48 8.15
CA PRO A 196 -14.52 46.65 7.48
C PRO A 196 -14.92 47.69 8.55
N PRO A 197 -14.66 48.99 8.32
CA PRO A 197 -15.05 50.00 9.28
C PRO A 197 -16.53 49.83 9.61
N PRO A 198 -16.94 49.90 10.90
CA PRO A 198 -18.34 49.76 11.25
C PRO A 198 -19.15 50.76 10.42
N PRO A 199 -20.32 50.36 9.88
CA PRO A 199 -21.17 51.29 9.17
C PRO A 199 -21.44 52.50 10.08
N PRO A 200 -21.51 53.74 9.52
CA PRO A 200 -21.75 54.92 10.33
C PRO A 200 -23.01 54.72 11.18
N ALA A 201 -22.92 54.99 12.48
CA ALA A 201 -23.96 54.70 13.48
C ALA A 201 -25.37 55.24 13.12
N ALA A 202 -25.45 56.21 12.20
CA ALA A 202 -26.70 56.74 11.64
C ALA A 202 -27.49 55.72 10.78
N ALA A 203 -26.89 54.60 10.36
CA ALA A 203 -27.55 53.58 9.52
C ALA A 203 -28.19 52.42 10.32
N CYS A 204 -28.00 52.34 11.64
CA CYS A 204 -28.46 51.21 12.47
C CYS A 204 -28.93 51.67 13.86
N PRO A 205 -30.23 51.98 14.05
CA PRO A 205 -30.78 52.41 15.34
C PRO A 205 -30.86 51.28 16.39
N GLU A 206 -30.94 50.02 15.97
CA GLU A 206 -30.98 48.85 16.85
C GLU A 206 -30.05 47.76 16.28
N ALA A 207 -28.91 47.55 16.95
CA ALA A 207 -27.97 46.45 16.77
C ALA A 207 -27.65 46.03 15.31
N CYS A 208 -26.70 46.72 14.69
CA CYS A 208 -25.97 46.17 13.55
C CYS A 208 -25.30 44.85 14.02
N VAL A 209 -25.86 43.69 13.65
CA VAL A 209 -25.21 42.39 13.80
C VAL A 209 -23.92 42.47 12.97
N PRO A 210 -22.72 42.34 13.58
CA PRO A 210 -21.49 42.30 12.79
C PRO A 210 -21.62 41.19 11.73
N PRO A 211 -20.95 41.32 10.55
CA PRO A 211 -20.88 40.21 9.61
C PRO A 211 -20.52 38.94 10.40
N GLY A 212 -21.28 37.88 10.17
CA GLY A 212 -21.35 36.70 11.05
C GLY A 212 -19.98 36.13 11.42
N PRO A 213 -19.88 35.33 12.50
CA PRO A 213 -18.60 34.87 13.01
C PRO A 213 -17.78 34.20 11.88
N GLU A 214 -16.63 34.82 11.54
CA GLU A 214 -15.62 34.17 10.69
C GLU A 214 -15.15 32.91 11.43
N LEU A 215 -15.55 31.74 10.93
CA LEU A 215 -15.14 30.46 11.48
C LEU A 215 -13.63 30.29 11.21
N ALA A 216 -12.84 30.29 12.27
CA ALA A 216 -11.42 29.95 12.19
C ALA A 216 -11.25 28.42 12.29
N VAL A 217 -10.37 27.84 11.46
CA VAL A 217 -10.00 26.42 11.53
C VAL A 217 -8.56 26.27 12.04
N PRO A 218 -8.22 25.19 12.78
CA PRO A 218 -6.85 24.98 13.29
C PRO A 218 -5.80 25.19 12.20
N LEU A 219 -4.78 26.01 12.46
CA LEU A 219 -3.85 26.49 11.43
C LEU A 219 -3.07 25.36 10.77
N ILE A 220 -2.92 24.24 11.47
CA ILE A 220 -2.31 23.03 10.94
C ILE A 220 -2.95 22.57 9.64
N PHE A 221 -4.27 22.69 9.47
CA PHE A 221 -4.96 22.20 8.28
C PHE A 221 -4.65 23.00 7.00
N PRO A 222 -4.80 24.34 6.98
CA PRO A 222 -4.40 25.15 5.84
C PRO A 222 -2.90 25.04 5.57
N TRP A 223 -2.04 25.16 6.60
CA TRP A 223 -0.59 25.03 6.43
C TRP A 223 -0.20 23.67 5.85
N PHE A 224 -0.80 22.58 6.35
CA PHE A 224 -0.46 21.24 5.87
C PHE A 224 -0.82 21.08 4.39
N GLY A 225 -2.00 21.54 3.95
CA GLY A 225 -2.38 21.43 2.54
C GLY A 225 -1.43 22.20 1.61
N GLY A 226 -0.99 23.40 2.01
CA GLY A 226 -0.01 24.18 1.25
C GLY A 226 1.39 23.57 1.21
N VAL A 227 1.94 23.27 2.38
CA VAL A 227 3.29 22.70 2.53
C VAL A 227 3.37 21.31 1.89
N SER A 228 2.35 20.48 2.07
CA SER A 228 2.30 19.15 1.44
C SER A 228 2.29 19.26 -0.08
N LEU A 229 1.50 20.15 -0.70
CA LEU A 229 1.50 20.25 -2.16
C LEU A 229 2.90 20.59 -2.69
N ALA A 230 3.56 21.59 -2.11
CA ALA A 230 4.90 21.99 -2.53
C ALA A 230 5.91 20.84 -2.43
N LEU A 231 5.90 20.11 -1.32
CA LEU A 231 6.81 18.98 -1.10
C LEU A 231 6.50 17.77 -1.98
N PHE A 232 5.22 17.48 -2.23
CA PHE A 232 4.82 16.42 -3.15
C PHE A 232 5.19 16.77 -4.60
N LEU A 233 4.99 18.01 -5.04
CA LEU A 233 5.45 18.47 -6.36
C LEU A 233 6.98 18.36 -6.48
N ALA A 234 7.73 18.76 -5.44
CA ALA A 234 9.18 18.60 -5.40
C ALA A 234 9.61 17.13 -5.45
N ALA A 235 8.88 16.23 -4.78
CA ALA A 235 9.09 14.78 -4.82
C ALA A 235 8.76 14.15 -6.18
N LEU A 236 7.80 14.71 -6.92
CA LEU A 236 7.46 14.26 -8.26
C LEU A 236 8.56 14.58 -9.28
N LEU A 237 9.43 15.56 -9.04
CA LEU A 237 10.55 15.89 -9.95
C LEU A 237 11.56 14.75 -10.11
N PRO A 238 12.19 14.21 -9.04
CA PRO A 238 13.11 13.08 -9.18
C PRO A 238 12.41 11.80 -9.65
N ILE A 239 11.14 11.58 -9.25
CA ILE A 239 10.35 10.43 -9.73
C ILE A 239 10.09 10.57 -11.23
N GLY A 240 9.64 11.73 -11.69
CA GLY A 240 9.38 12.04 -13.10
C GLY A 240 10.64 11.94 -13.94
N GLY A 241 11.75 12.51 -13.47
CA GLY A 241 13.06 12.37 -14.10
C GLY A 241 13.49 10.91 -14.25
N ALA A 242 13.30 10.10 -13.20
CA ALA A 242 13.57 8.67 -13.26
C ALA A 242 12.63 7.93 -14.23
N LEU A 243 11.33 8.25 -14.27
CA LEU A 243 10.39 7.63 -15.20
C LEU A 243 10.69 7.99 -16.68
N LEU A 244 11.16 9.21 -16.92
CA LEU A 244 11.56 9.68 -18.26
C LEU A 244 12.92 9.12 -18.70
N ALA A 245 13.80 8.78 -17.76
CA ALA A 245 15.09 8.16 -18.08
C ALA A 245 14.90 6.90 -18.94
N ARG A 246 15.76 6.76 -19.96
CA ARG A 246 15.79 5.55 -20.79
C ARG A 246 16.15 4.35 -19.91
N ARG A 247 15.37 3.28 -20.03
CA ARG A 247 15.63 2.01 -19.34
C ARG A 247 16.17 1.02 -20.33
N ASP A 248 17.24 0.37 -19.94
CA ASP A 248 17.91 -0.65 -20.74
C ASP A 248 18.19 -1.85 -19.84
N VAL A 249 17.62 -2.99 -20.21
CA VAL A 249 17.75 -4.28 -19.50
C VAL A 249 18.39 -5.33 -20.40
N SER A 250 19.04 -4.92 -21.50
CA SER A 250 19.58 -5.82 -22.52
C SER A 250 20.66 -6.73 -21.96
N ALA A 251 21.60 -6.18 -21.16
CA ALA A 251 22.63 -7.00 -20.51
C ALA A 251 22.05 -8.13 -19.64
N ARG A 252 20.93 -7.87 -18.94
CA ARG A 252 20.22 -8.91 -18.19
C ARG A 252 19.47 -9.87 -19.11
N ALA A 253 18.90 -9.40 -20.21
CA ALA A 253 18.30 -10.27 -21.22
C ALA A 253 19.32 -11.26 -21.77
N ASP A 254 20.50 -10.77 -22.16
CA ASP A 254 21.58 -11.57 -22.77
C ASP A 254 22.12 -12.62 -21.80
N ALA A 255 22.19 -12.30 -20.50
CA ALA A 255 22.59 -13.25 -19.46
C ALA A 255 21.62 -14.44 -19.30
N TRP A 256 20.32 -14.24 -19.59
CA TRP A 256 19.27 -15.25 -19.45
C TRP A 256 18.87 -15.93 -20.76
N LEU A 257 19.18 -15.28 -21.88
CA LEU A 257 19.00 -15.77 -23.22
C LEU A 257 20.37 -15.79 -23.91
N PRO A 258 21.35 -16.61 -23.46
CA PRO A 258 22.60 -16.74 -24.17
C PRO A 258 22.25 -17.07 -25.62
N ALA A 259 22.71 -16.23 -26.54
CA ALA A 259 22.26 -16.19 -27.92
C ALA A 259 21.95 -17.61 -28.42
N ARG A 260 20.65 -17.92 -28.61
CA ARG A 260 20.31 -18.97 -29.58
C ARG A 260 21.09 -18.53 -30.81
N GLY A 261 21.96 -19.39 -31.36
CA GLY A 261 22.91 -19.07 -32.44
C GLY A 261 22.29 -18.61 -33.76
N LEU A 262 21.16 -17.92 -33.73
CA LEU A 262 20.71 -16.97 -34.72
C LEU A 262 21.74 -15.84 -34.71
N ALA A 263 22.71 -15.93 -35.62
CA ALA A 263 23.59 -14.81 -35.94
C ALA A 263 22.73 -13.54 -36.07
N ALA A 264 23.16 -12.45 -35.43
CA ALA A 264 22.61 -11.15 -35.75
C ALA A 264 22.69 -11.00 -37.27
N PRO A 265 21.59 -10.74 -37.98
CA PRO A 265 21.67 -10.55 -39.42
C PRO A 265 22.65 -9.41 -39.67
N THR A 266 23.72 -9.69 -40.41
CA THR A 266 24.55 -8.65 -40.99
C THR A 266 23.67 -7.82 -41.92
N ASP A 267 23.89 -6.49 -41.97
CA ASP A 267 23.08 -5.54 -42.77
C ASP A 267 22.94 -5.95 -44.26
N ASP A 268 23.81 -6.84 -44.76
CA ASP A 268 23.84 -7.31 -46.15
C ASP A 268 23.13 -8.66 -46.42
N THR A 269 22.44 -9.26 -45.46
CA THR A 269 21.74 -10.55 -45.66
C THR A 269 20.23 -10.39 -45.68
N ASP A 270 19.61 -10.59 -46.84
CA ASP A 270 18.16 -10.68 -46.97
C ASP A 270 17.62 -11.79 -46.06
N MET A 271 16.76 -11.41 -45.13
CA MET A 271 16.15 -12.32 -44.18
C MET A 271 15.03 -13.11 -44.87
N PRO A 272 14.99 -14.45 -44.77
CA PRO A 272 13.91 -15.22 -45.37
C PRO A 272 12.56 -14.82 -44.78
N VAL A 273 11.60 -14.51 -45.65
CA VAL A 273 10.22 -14.16 -45.28
C VAL A 273 9.60 -15.31 -44.48
N GLY A 274 9.06 -15.01 -43.30
CA GLY A 274 8.47 -15.96 -42.36
C GLY A 274 9.48 -16.59 -41.38
N SER A 275 10.73 -16.16 -41.35
CA SER A 275 11.73 -16.68 -40.40
C SER A 275 11.52 -16.16 -38.97
N ALA A 276 11.90 -16.95 -37.97
CA ALA A 276 11.85 -16.54 -36.57
C ALA A 276 12.72 -15.31 -36.27
N ALA A 277 13.79 -15.13 -37.03
CA ALA A 277 14.69 -14.00 -36.92
C ALA A 277 14.04 -12.72 -37.49
N GLU A 278 13.29 -12.81 -38.59
CA GLU A 278 12.54 -11.68 -39.16
C GLU A 278 11.44 -11.23 -38.21
N LEU A 279 10.68 -12.17 -37.63
CA LEU A 279 9.67 -11.87 -36.63
C LEU A 279 10.28 -11.18 -35.39
N THR A 280 11.47 -11.62 -34.96
CA THR A 280 12.19 -11.01 -33.82
C THR A 280 12.64 -9.59 -34.16
N ALA A 281 13.10 -9.34 -35.39
CA ALA A 281 13.47 -8.01 -35.85
C ALA A 281 12.24 -7.08 -35.91
N LEU A 282 11.14 -7.55 -36.49
CA LEU A 282 9.89 -6.79 -36.61
C LEU A 282 9.28 -6.42 -35.25
N LEU A 283 9.29 -7.35 -34.29
CA LEU A 283 8.70 -7.15 -32.95
C LEU A 283 9.70 -6.61 -31.92
N GLY A 284 11.00 -6.54 -32.25
CA GLY A 284 12.07 -6.06 -31.38
C GLY A 284 11.78 -4.69 -30.75
N PRO A 285 11.42 -3.65 -31.53
CA PRO A 285 11.11 -2.33 -30.99
C PRO A 285 9.95 -2.34 -29.99
N VAL A 286 8.91 -3.15 -30.25
CA VAL A 286 7.75 -3.29 -29.35
C VAL A 286 8.15 -4.01 -28.07
N ARG A 287 8.96 -5.06 -28.18
CA ARG A 287 9.52 -5.82 -27.05
C ARG A 287 10.36 -4.91 -26.16
N ASP A 288 11.29 -4.16 -26.73
CA ASP A 288 12.20 -3.32 -25.96
C ASP A 288 11.46 -2.15 -25.30
N ARG A 289 10.42 -1.60 -25.95
CA ARG A 289 9.50 -0.64 -25.33
C ARG A 289 8.76 -1.25 -24.14
N LYS A 290 8.27 -2.50 -24.24
CA LYS A 290 7.59 -3.19 -23.13
C LYS A 290 8.55 -3.47 -21.97
N ARG A 291 9.77 -3.94 -22.26
CA ARG A 291 10.84 -4.11 -21.27
C ARG A 291 11.15 -2.81 -20.53
N GLY A 292 11.28 -1.70 -21.26
CA GLY A 292 11.50 -0.38 -20.67
C GLY A 292 10.35 0.08 -19.78
N THR A 293 9.10 -0.16 -20.18
CA THR A 293 7.92 0.13 -19.36
C THR A 293 7.88 -0.74 -18.09
N ALA A 294 8.16 -2.03 -18.19
CA ALA A 294 8.24 -2.92 -17.03
C ALA A 294 9.32 -2.46 -16.04
N ALA A 295 10.52 -2.11 -16.55
CA ALA A 295 11.59 -1.57 -15.72
C ALA A 295 11.20 -0.26 -15.00
N ARG A 296 10.43 0.64 -15.64
CA ARG A 296 9.91 1.85 -14.97
C ARG A 296 8.93 1.51 -13.85
N LEU A 297 8.05 0.52 -14.06
CA LEU A 297 7.09 0.07 -13.05
C LEU A 297 7.77 -0.61 -11.86
N HIS A 298 9.00 -1.11 -12.02
CA HIS A 298 9.79 -1.64 -10.90
C HIS A 298 10.35 -0.55 -9.95
N LEU A 299 10.16 0.74 -10.26
CA LEU A 299 10.60 1.86 -9.39
C LEU A 299 9.63 2.18 -8.26
N VAL A 300 8.60 1.36 -8.04
CA VAL A 300 7.59 1.56 -7.00
C VAL A 300 8.23 1.69 -5.61
N GLU A 301 9.19 0.83 -5.24
CA GLU A 301 9.86 0.90 -3.93
C GLU A 301 10.56 2.26 -3.68
N PRO A 302 11.47 2.75 -4.56
CA PRO A 302 12.10 4.06 -4.35
C PRO A 302 11.15 5.23 -4.53
N ALA A 303 10.13 5.14 -5.40
CA ALA A 303 9.13 6.20 -5.55
C ALA A 303 8.30 6.37 -4.26
N ILE A 304 7.85 5.26 -3.66
CA ILE A 304 7.18 5.27 -2.35
C ILE A 304 8.09 5.84 -1.26
N ALA A 305 9.40 5.54 -1.29
CA ALA A 305 10.36 6.12 -0.34
C ALA A 305 10.42 7.65 -0.43
N VAL A 306 10.47 8.19 -1.65
CA VAL A 306 10.53 9.64 -1.91
C VAL A 306 9.23 10.31 -1.47
N LEU A 307 8.07 9.73 -1.79
CA LEU A 307 6.77 10.24 -1.34
C LEU A 307 6.61 10.19 0.18
N ALA A 308 7.09 9.12 0.83
CA ALA A 308 7.07 9.01 2.29
C ALA A 308 7.97 10.06 2.94
N GLY A 309 9.15 10.31 2.36
CA GLY A 309 10.03 11.40 2.78
C GLY A 309 9.37 12.78 2.66
N ALA A 310 8.68 13.05 1.56
CA ALA A 310 7.92 14.30 1.38
C ALA A 310 6.78 14.44 2.39
N SER A 311 6.03 13.35 2.65
CA SER A 311 5.00 13.30 3.68
C SER A 311 5.57 13.61 5.08
N PHE A 312 6.68 12.97 5.46
CA PHE A 312 7.33 13.22 6.74
C PHE A 312 7.78 14.67 6.89
N LEU A 313 8.42 15.23 5.86
CA LEU A 313 8.84 16.63 5.84
C LEU A 313 7.65 17.59 5.92
N ALA A 314 6.52 17.26 5.28
CA ALA A 314 5.31 18.07 5.35
C ALA A 314 4.73 18.09 6.77
N VAL A 315 4.65 16.93 7.43
CA VAL A 315 4.19 16.82 8.82
C VAL A 315 5.10 17.62 9.76
N LEU A 316 6.42 17.46 9.61
CA LEU A 316 7.40 18.15 10.45
C LEU A 316 7.34 19.67 10.25
N ALA A 317 7.39 20.14 9.00
CA ALA A 317 7.35 21.55 8.67
C ALA A 317 6.05 22.21 9.16
N THR A 318 4.91 21.55 8.96
CA THR A 318 3.61 22.07 9.44
C THR A 318 3.53 22.08 10.96
N GLY A 319 4.07 21.05 11.64
CA GLY A 319 4.14 21.02 13.10
C GLY A 319 4.98 22.17 13.66
N VAL A 320 6.13 22.47 13.03
CA VAL A 320 6.97 23.62 13.40
C VAL A 320 6.23 24.94 13.15
N LEU A 321 5.58 25.12 12.00
CA LEU A 321 4.80 26.32 11.71
C LEU A 321 3.66 26.50 12.73
N SER A 322 2.94 25.44 13.05
CA SER A 322 1.83 25.48 14.03
C SER A 322 2.35 25.80 15.44
N ALA A 323 3.50 25.25 15.84
CA ALA A 323 4.14 25.58 17.11
C ALA A 323 4.60 27.05 17.16
N LEU A 324 5.20 27.56 16.08
CA LEU A 324 5.57 28.97 15.97
C LEU A 324 4.34 29.88 16.04
N SER A 325 3.17 29.45 15.57
CA SER A 325 1.93 30.23 15.68
C SER A 325 1.48 30.38 17.13
N LEU A 326 1.70 29.34 17.95
CA LEU A 326 1.34 29.34 19.36
C LEU A 326 2.33 30.15 20.21
N PHE A 327 3.64 30.06 19.93
CA PHE A 327 4.68 30.64 20.78
C PHE A 327 5.23 31.99 20.28
N SER A 328 5.06 32.32 18.99
CA SER A 328 5.61 33.52 18.34
C SER A 328 4.65 34.16 17.30
N PRO A 329 3.43 34.58 17.69
CA PRO A 329 2.39 35.01 16.74
C PRO A 329 2.76 36.16 15.78
N PRO A 330 3.42 37.26 16.21
CA PRO A 330 3.68 38.40 15.32
C PRO A 330 4.58 38.06 14.13
N PHE A 331 5.48 37.09 14.31
CA PHE A 331 6.39 36.65 13.25
C PHE A 331 5.63 35.93 12.14
N LEU A 332 4.74 34.99 12.49
CA LEU A 332 3.97 34.26 11.50
C LEU A 332 2.83 35.06 10.89
N GLU A 333 2.23 36.01 11.60
CA GLU A 333 1.24 36.93 11.01
C GLU A 333 1.84 37.72 9.85
N SER A 334 3.08 38.22 10.00
CA SER A 334 3.79 38.93 8.93
C SER A 334 4.07 38.05 7.71
N TRP A 335 4.35 36.77 7.93
CA TRP A 335 4.64 35.79 6.90
C TRP A 335 3.35 35.34 6.19
N ALA A 336 2.30 35.00 6.95
CA ALA A 336 0.99 34.62 6.44
C ALA A 336 0.27 35.78 5.71
N ALA A 337 0.64 37.03 6.00
CA ALA A 337 0.15 38.20 5.28
C ALA A 337 0.80 38.39 3.89
N ALA A 338 1.91 37.71 3.60
CA ALA A 338 2.55 37.81 2.30
C ALA A 338 1.64 37.21 1.21
N GLY A 339 1.34 38.01 0.18
CA GLY A 339 0.41 37.61 -0.89
C GLY A 339 0.80 36.29 -1.59
N GLY A 340 2.09 36.01 -1.73
CA GLY A 340 2.57 34.74 -2.31
C GLY A 340 2.18 33.50 -1.48
N ILE A 341 2.15 33.60 -0.16
CA ILE A 341 1.79 32.50 0.74
C ILE A 341 0.28 32.26 0.70
N ARG A 342 -0.52 33.32 0.69
CA ARG A 342 -1.99 33.21 0.54
C ARG A 342 -2.38 32.54 -0.77
N SER A 343 -1.81 33.00 -1.88
CA SER A 343 -2.02 32.38 -3.19
C SER A 343 -1.58 30.92 -3.23
N LEU A 344 -0.46 30.58 -2.60
CA LEU A 344 0.00 29.19 -2.51
C LEU A 344 -1.04 28.31 -1.80
N LEU A 345 -1.60 28.76 -0.68
CA LEU A 345 -2.58 28.00 0.09
C LEU A 345 -3.88 27.79 -0.68
N ASP A 346 -4.42 28.84 -1.29
CA ASP A 346 -5.65 28.77 -2.09
C ASP A 346 -5.48 27.83 -3.29
N VAL A 347 -4.39 27.98 -4.05
CA VAL A 347 -4.06 27.09 -5.17
C VAL A 347 -3.85 25.66 -4.69
N SER A 348 -3.23 25.48 -3.52
CA SER A 348 -2.95 24.15 -2.99
C SER A 348 -4.21 23.39 -2.64
N MET A 349 -5.18 24.06 -2.02
CA MET A 349 -6.46 23.45 -1.69
C MET A 349 -7.27 23.13 -2.94
N GLY A 350 -7.31 24.05 -3.91
CA GLY A 350 -7.93 23.79 -5.22
C GLY A 350 -7.30 22.58 -5.94
N ALA A 351 -5.97 22.49 -5.93
CA ALA A 351 -5.25 21.36 -6.55
C ALA A 351 -5.53 20.03 -5.82
N TRP A 352 -5.47 20.00 -4.50
CA TRP A 352 -5.80 18.81 -3.72
C TRP A 352 -7.27 18.39 -3.88
N ALA A 353 -8.20 19.34 -3.95
CA ALA A 353 -9.60 19.06 -4.22
C ALA A 353 -9.78 18.45 -5.62
N GLY A 354 -9.08 18.98 -6.63
CA GLY A 354 -9.04 18.40 -7.97
C GLY A 354 -8.51 16.96 -7.97
N VAL A 355 -7.41 16.70 -7.27
CA VAL A 355 -6.86 15.34 -7.09
C VAL A 355 -7.87 14.42 -6.40
N ALA A 356 -8.51 14.88 -5.32
CA ALA A 356 -9.51 14.11 -4.60
C ALA A 356 -10.72 13.75 -5.48
N VAL A 357 -11.22 14.70 -6.28
CA VAL A 357 -12.30 14.46 -7.25
C VAL A 357 -11.88 13.42 -8.29
N LEU A 358 -10.66 13.50 -8.83
CA LEU A 358 -10.16 12.52 -9.79
C LEU A 358 -10.04 11.12 -9.18
N VAL A 359 -9.55 11.02 -7.94
CA VAL A 359 -9.46 9.75 -7.20
C VAL A 359 -10.86 9.17 -6.97
N LEU A 360 -11.79 9.98 -6.43
CA LEU A 360 -13.17 9.55 -6.16
C LEU A 360 -13.91 9.15 -7.45
N ALA A 361 -13.75 9.91 -8.52
CA ALA A 361 -14.30 9.57 -9.84
C ALA A 361 -13.73 8.23 -10.33
N GLY A 362 -12.42 8.00 -10.18
CA GLY A 362 -11.78 6.72 -10.50
C GLY A 362 -12.32 5.55 -9.68
N LEU A 363 -12.68 5.77 -8.42
CA LEU A 363 -13.30 4.76 -7.54
C LEU A 363 -14.78 4.49 -7.90
N ALA A 364 -15.52 5.50 -8.37
CA ALA A 364 -16.93 5.40 -8.71
C ALA A 364 -17.19 4.77 -10.09
N VAL A 365 -16.18 4.74 -10.96
CA VAL A 365 -16.30 4.09 -12.28
C VAL A 365 -16.37 2.57 -12.10
N PRO A 366 -17.43 1.89 -12.61
CA PRO A 366 -17.56 0.45 -12.50
C PRO A 366 -16.35 -0.30 -13.06
N ALA A 367 -15.95 -1.38 -12.36
CA ALA A 367 -14.88 -2.27 -12.80
C ALA A 367 -15.24 -2.91 -14.15
N GLY A 368 -14.81 -2.30 -15.25
CA GLY A 368 -15.11 -2.74 -16.61
C GLY A 368 -15.37 -1.61 -17.62
N ALA A 369 -15.66 -0.39 -17.17
CA ALA A 369 -16.03 0.72 -18.07
C ALA A 369 -14.84 1.58 -18.56
N GLY A 370 -13.59 1.29 -18.17
CA GLY A 370 -12.42 2.05 -18.63
C GLY A 370 -11.06 1.52 -18.20
N GLY A 371 -9.98 2.08 -18.76
CA GLY A 371 -8.59 1.66 -18.53
C GLY A 371 -8.06 1.81 -17.09
N LEU A 372 -8.74 2.60 -16.25
CA LEU A 372 -8.38 2.85 -14.84
C LEU A 372 -8.93 1.80 -13.85
N ALA A 373 -9.86 0.94 -14.27
CA ALA A 373 -10.41 -0.12 -13.41
C ALA A 373 -9.37 -1.22 -13.07
N ARG A 374 -8.37 -1.42 -13.95
CA ARG A 374 -7.37 -2.50 -13.80
C ARG A 374 -6.34 -2.22 -12.69
N PRO A 375 -5.74 -1.02 -12.57
CA PRO A 375 -4.85 -0.70 -11.45
C PRO A 375 -5.52 -0.79 -10.07
N LEU A 376 -6.77 -0.32 -9.95
CA LEU A 376 -7.51 -0.34 -8.69
C LEU A 376 -7.79 -1.79 -8.23
N ALA A 377 -8.14 -2.68 -9.17
CA ALA A 377 -8.30 -4.10 -8.87
C ALA A 377 -7.01 -4.74 -8.35
N ILE A 378 -5.84 -4.34 -8.85
CA ILE A 378 -4.53 -4.84 -8.37
C ILE A 378 -4.23 -4.34 -6.95
N VAL A 379 -4.51 -3.06 -6.67
CA VAL A 379 -4.36 -2.50 -5.31
C VAL A 379 -5.30 -3.21 -4.33
N TRP A 380 -6.54 -3.45 -4.76
CA TRP A 380 -7.52 -4.21 -3.99
C TRP A 380 -7.09 -5.66 -3.75
N ASP A 381 -6.52 -6.32 -4.76
CA ASP A 381 -5.99 -7.67 -4.69
C ASP A 381 -4.85 -7.77 -3.66
N LEU A 382 -3.93 -6.79 -3.66
CA LEU A 382 -2.86 -6.69 -2.68
C LEU A 382 -3.39 -6.40 -1.26
N ALA A 383 -4.41 -5.55 -1.14
CA ALA A 383 -5.08 -5.30 0.14
C ALA A 383 -5.78 -6.57 0.69
N CYS A 384 -6.35 -7.40 -0.19
CA CYS A 384 -6.93 -8.69 0.17
C CYS A 384 -5.88 -9.78 0.44
N PHE A 385 -4.62 -9.59 0.07
CA PHE A 385 -3.55 -10.48 0.53
C PHE A 385 -3.21 -10.24 2.00
N LEU A 386 -3.22 -8.98 2.44
CA LEU A 386 -2.86 -8.62 3.81
C LEU A 386 -3.89 -9.20 4.80
N PRO A 387 -3.43 -9.85 5.90
CA PRO A 387 -4.34 -10.34 6.92
C PRO A 387 -5.20 -9.20 7.44
N ARG A 388 -6.51 -9.43 7.55
CA ARG A 388 -7.44 -8.51 8.23
C ARG A 388 -7.06 -8.22 9.69
N ALA A 389 -6.10 -8.99 10.23
CA ALA A 389 -5.45 -8.72 11.51
C ALA A 389 -4.74 -7.35 11.58
N GLY A 390 -4.35 -6.74 10.46
CA GLY A 390 -3.72 -5.41 10.46
C GLY A 390 -4.67 -4.25 10.74
N HIS A 391 -5.96 -4.36 10.37
CA HIS A 391 -6.97 -3.34 10.62
C HIS A 391 -8.39 -3.96 10.54
N PRO A 392 -9.30 -3.69 11.49
CA PRO A 392 -10.59 -4.38 11.56
C PRO A 392 -11.51 -4.11 10.35
N LEU A 393 -11.35 -2.94 9.73
CA LEU A 393 -12.05 -2.53 8.52
C LEU A 393 -11.28 -2.91 7.23
N GLY A 394 -10.17 -3.63 7.35
CA GLY A 394 -9.45 -4.18 6.20
C GLY A 394 -10.34 -5.11 5.37
N ALA A 395 -10.02 -5.22 4.09
CA ALA A 395 -10.72 -6.11 3.17
C ALA A 395 -10.61 -7.58 3.67
N PRO A 396 -11.62 -8.43 3.42
CA PRO A 396 -11.51 -9.87 3.69
C PRO A 396 -10.30 -10.46 2.97
N CYS A 397 -9.47 -11.21 3.68
CA CYS A 397 -8.21 -11.67 3.13
C CYS A 397 -8.27 -13.07 2.52
N TYR A 398 -7.40 -13.37 1.54
CA TYR A 398 -7.35 -14.68 0.87
C TYR A 398 -7.15 -15.84 1.83
N THR A 399 -6.48 -15.60 2.96
CA THR A 399 -6.25 -16.60 4.00
C THR A 399 -7.53 -17.06 4.70
N GLU A 400 -8.59 -16.24 4.75
CA GLU A 400 -9.85 -16.61 5.40
C GLU A 400 -10.69 -17.57 4.55
N ARG A 401 -10.50 -17.58 3.22
CA ARG A 401 -11.34 -18.36 2.30
C ARG A 401 -10.56 -19.20 1.29
N ALA A 402 -9.78 -18.55 0.43
CA ALA A 402 -9.11 -19.22 -0.68
C ALA A 402 -8.10 -20.26 -0.18
N VAL A 403 -7.32 -19.93 0.85
CA VAL A 403 -6.30 -20.84 1.40
C VAL A 403 -6.93 -22.13 1.95
N PRO A 404 -7.94 -22.11 2.84
CA PRO A 404 -8.61 -23.32 3.30
C PRO A 404 -9.31 -24.11 2.20
N GLU A 405 -10.01 -23.44 1.26
CA GLU A 405 -10.73 -24.11 0.18
C GLU A 405 -9.79 -24.88 -0.77
N VAL A 406 -8.69 -24.25 -1.19
CA VAL A 406 -7.68 -24.90 -2.04
C VAL A 406 -6.98 -26.03 -1.29
N SER A 407 -6.63 -25.83 -0.02
CA SER A 407 -6.03 -26.86 0.84
C SER A 407 -6.92 -28.10 0.94
N ARG A 408 -8.22 -27.91 1.21
CA ARG A 408 -9.21 -29.01 1.27
C ARG A 408 -9.33 -29.72 -0.07
N ARG A 409 -9.31 -28.99 -1.20
CA ARG A 409 -9.41 -29.58 -2.54
C ARG A 409 -8.19 -30.43 -2.89
N ILE A 410 -6.99 -29.99 -2.53
CA ILE A 410 -5.75 -30.76 -2.69
C ILE A 410 -5.83 -32.05 -1.88
N LEU A 411 -6.16 -31.96 -0.58
CA LEU A 411 -6.27 -33.14 0.29
C LEU A 411 -7.36 -34.10 -0.19
N TRP A 412 -8.54 -33.60 -0.56
CA TRP A 412 -9.63 -34.40 -1.11
C TRP A 412 -9.20 -35.18 -2.35
N TRP A 413 -8.46 -34.56 -3.27
CA TRP A 413 -7.97 -35.22 -4.48
C TRP A 413 -6.93 -36.29 -4.17
N LEU A 414 -6.00 -36.01 -3.24
CA LEU A 414 -4.87 -36.89 -2.93
C LEU A 414 -5.25 -38.07 -2.02
N ARG A 415 -6.30 -37.93 -1.21
CA ARG A 415 -6.87 -38.97 -0.32
C ARG A 415 -7.69 -40.03 -1.04
N GLN A 416 -8.07 -39.83 -2.31
CA GLN A 416 -8.77 -40.87 -3.04
C GLN A 416 -7.80 -42.00 -3.40
N GLU A 417 -7.90 -43.11 -2.67
CA GLU A 417 -6.99 -44.27 -2.74
C GLU A 417 -7.42 -45.32 -3.78
N ASP A 418 -8.62 -45.23 -4.33
CA ASP A 418 -9.20 -46.23 -5.27
C ASP A 418 -8.52 -46.27 -6.66
N ALA A 419 -7.48 -45.45 -6.88
CA ALA A 419 -6.73 -45.48 -8.13
C ALA A 419 -5.68 -46.62 -8.09
N PRO A 420 -5.56 -47.45 -9.16
CA PRO A 420 -4.50 -48.44 -9.26
C PRO A 420 -3.13 -47.85 -8.94
N ARG A 421 -2.20 -48.60 -8.30
CA ARG A 421 -0.86 -48.10 -7.93
C ARG A 421 -0.08 -47.45 -9.09
N ALA A 422 -0.36 -47.86 -10.34
CA ALA A 422 0.19 -47.27 -11.57
C ALA A 422 -0.37 -45.87 -11.93
N ARG A 423 -1.40 -45.39 -11.23
CA ARG A 423 -2.06 -44.08 -11.40
C ARG A 423 -2.22 -43.36 -10.06
N ARG A 424 -1.12 -43.26 -9.29
CA ARG A 424 -1.12 -42.38 -8.11
C ARG A 424 -1.50 -40.97 -8.56
N ARG A 425 -2.52 -40.40 -7.91
CA ARG A 425 -2.98 -39.04 -8.23
C ARG A 425 -1.91 -38.03 -7.83
N GLU A 426 -1.58 -37.11 -8.72
CA GLU A 426 -0.64 -36.01 -8.46
C GLU A 426 -1.37 -34.68 -8.69
N VAL A 427 -0.77 -33.59 -8.20
CA VAL A 427 -1.28 -32.23 -8.36
C VAL A 427 -0.16 -31.33 -8.87
N VAL A 428 -0.44 -30.56 -9.93
CA VAL A 428 0.38 -29.40 -10.30
C VAL A 428 -0.42 -28.14 -10.02
N LEU A 429 0.06 -27.33 -9.08
CA LEU A 429 -0.49 -26.01 -8.78
C LEU A 429 0.10 -25.00 -9.76
N ALA A 430 -0.66 -24.65 -10.80
CA ALA A 430 -0.30 -23.58 -11.72
C ALA A 430 -0.86 -22.25 -11.20
N ALA A 431 0.02 -21.29 -10.94
CA ALA A 431 -0.29 -20.10 -10.18
C ALA A 431 0.28 -18.84 -10.85
N HIS A 432 -0.63 -17.97 -11.30
CA HIS A 432 -0.31 -16.70 -11.96
C HIS A 432 -0.38 -15.55 -10.97
N SER A 433 0.58 -14.62 -11.02
CA SER A 433 0.51 -13.35 -10.27
C SER A 433 0.23 -13.57 -8.78
N MET A 434 -0.77 -12.89 -8.20
CA MET A 434 -1.20 -13.06 -6.80
C MET A 434 -1.54 -14.51 -6.43
N GLY A 435 -2.01 -15.31 -7.39
CA GLY A 435 -2.28 -16.73 -7.20
C GLY A 435 -1.03 -17.52 -6.77
N ALA A 436 0.18 -17.09 -7.13
CA ALA A 436 1.42 -17.72 -6.69
C ALA A 436 1.65 -17.53 -5.19
N VAL A 437 1.38 -16.34 -4.66
CA VAL A 437 1.48 -16.04 -3.23
C VAL A 437 0.40 -16.77 -2.44
N VAL A 438 -0.82 -16.84 -2.97
CA VAL A 438 -1.91 -17.66 -2.36
C VAL A 438 -1.52 -19.13 -2.36
N SER A 439 -0.94 -19.65 -3.44
CA SER A 439 -0.49 -21.05 -3.53
C SER A 439 0.64 -21.36 -2.56
N LEU A 440 1.60 -20.45 -2.36
CA LEU A 440 2.62 -20.58 -1.33
C LEU A 440 2.00 -20.60 0.07
N SER A 441 1.04 -19.72 0.33
CA SER A 441 0.30 -19.69 1.61
C SER A 441 -0.46 -21.00 1.86
N VAL A 442 -1.06 -21.59 0.82
CA VAL A 442 -1.68 -22.93 0.86
C VAL A 442 -0.66 -23.99 1.22
N LEU A 443 0.51 -23.99 0.59
CA LEU A 443 1.54 -24.99 0.84
C LEU A 443 2.13 -24.90 2.24
N PHE A 444 2.34 -23.69 2.77
CA PHE A 444 2.75 -23.48 4.16
C PHE A 444 1.63 -23.79 5.17
N ALA A 445 0.37 -23.53 4.84
CA ALA A 445 -0.74 -23.99 5.68
C ALA A 445 -0.79 -25.53 5.71
N LEU A 446 -0.61 -26.18 4.56
CA LEU A 446 -0.58 -27.63 4.44
C LEU A 446 0.61 -28.26 5.17
N SER A 447 1.77 -27.60 5.29
CA SER A 447 2.90 -28.16 6.05
C SER A 447 2.61 -28.37 7.53
N SER A 448 1.63 -27.67 8.09
CA SER A 448 1.14 -27.89 9.45
C SER A 448 0.14 -29.05 9.57
N HIS A 449 -0.36 -29.58 8.45
CA HIS A 449 -1.35 -30.65 8.46
C HIS A 449 -0.68 -32.01 8.71
N PRO A 450 -1.16 -32.85 9.65
CA PRO A 450 -0.48 -34.10 10.05
C PRO A 450 -0.20 -35.09 8.91
N GLU A 451 -1.07 -35.13 7.91
CA GLU A 451 -0.91 -36.04 6.77
C GLU A 451 -0.01 -35.51 5.65
N TRP A 452 0.49 -34.27 5.75
CA TRP A 452 1.14 -33.62 4.61
C TRP A 452 2.44 -34.30 4.19
N ASP A 453 3.19 -34.88 5.13
CA ASP A 453 4.42 -35.64 4.83
C ASP A 453 4.17 -36.80 3.85
N ARG A 454 2.98 -37.42 3.91
CA ARG A 454 2.55 -38.47 2.99
C ARG A 454 2.30 -37.95 1.57
N PHE A 455 1.90 -36.68 1.45
CA PHE A 455 1.36 -36.11 0.22
C PHE A 455 2.28 -35.13 -0.47
N ARG A 456 3.23 -34.49 0.23
CA ARG A 456 4.13 -33.45 -0.31
C ARG A 456 4.90 -33.88 -1.56
N GLY A 457 5.27 -35.16 -1.65
CA GLY A 457 5.94 -35.75 -2.80
C GLY A 457 5.07 -35.92 -4.06
N ARG A 458 3.77 -35.64 -3.98
CA ARG A 458 2.77 -35.75 -5.07
C ARG A 458 2.26 -34.39 -5.53
N VAL A 459 2.81 -33.31 -5.00
CA VAL A 459 2.41 -31.93 -5.32
C VAL A 459 3.59 -31.16 -5.89
N SER A 460 3.37 -30.55 -7.05
CA SER A 460 4.33 -29.71 -7.76
C SER A 460 3.78 -28.29 -7.91
N LEU A 461 4.66 -27.29 -8.00
CA LEU A 461 4.30 -25.88 -8.09
C LEU A 461 4.85 -25.26 -9.38
N LEU A 462 3.99 -24.56 -10.12
CA LEU A 462 4.34 -23.75 -11.28
C LEU A 462 3.90 -22.30 -11.01
N THR A 463 4.84 -21.42 -10.70
CA THR A 463 4.55 -19.98 -10.52
C THR A 463 4.91 -19.21 -11.78
N PHE A 464 4.18 -18.13 -12.08
CA PHE A 464 4.54 -17.29 -13.22
C PHE A 464 3.98 -15.87 -13.09
N GLY A 465 4.74 -14.91 -13.61
CA GLY A 465 4.36 -13.48 -13.58
C GLY A 465 4.21 -12.94 -12.17
N VAL A 466 5.14 -13.24 -11.25
CA VAL A 466 5.05 -12.80 -9.84
C VAL A 466 6.39 -12.28 -9.32
N GLN A 467 6.33 -11.26 -8.46
CA GLN A 467 7.47 -10.62 -7.80
C GLN A 467 7.75 -11.20 -6.40
N LEU A 468 8.01 -12.51 -6.30
CA LEU A 468 8.21 -13.18 -5.01
C LEU A 468 9.42 -12.64 -4.25
N ARG A 469 10.59 -12.53 -4.89
CA ARG A 469 11.81 -11.98 -4.27
C ARG A 469 11.77 -10.46 -4.07
N PRO A 470 11.58 -9.64 -5.13
CA PRO A 470 11.79 -8.20 -5.03
C PRO A 470 10.68 -7.45 -4.29
N TYR A 471 9.44 -7.95 -4.28
CA TYR A 471 8.33 -7.26 -3.63
C TYR A 471 7.94 -7.97 -2.34
N PHE A 472 7.38 -9.18 -2.45
CA PHE A 472 6.84 -9.90 -1.31
C PHE A 472 7.92 -10.32 -0.32
N GLY A 473 9.07 -10.83 -0.79
CA GLY A 473 10.15 -11.28 0.06
C GLY A 473 10.92 -10.15 0.75
N ARG A 474 10.98 -8.97 0.12
CA ARG A 474 11.56 -7.77 0.74
C ARG A 474 10.60 -7.12 1.75
N MET A 475 9.29 -7.09 1.48
CA MET A 475 8.27 -6.48 2.36
C MET A 475 7.82 -7.41 3.50
N PHE A 476 7.77 -8.71 3.27
CA PHE A 476 7.33 -9.74 4.21
C PHE A 476 8.42 -10.83 4.35
N PRO A 477 9.61 -10.49 4.85
CA PRO A 477 10.76 -11.40 4.88
C PRO A 477 10.51 -12.66 5.72
N GLU A 478 9.61 -12.60 6.69
CA GLU A 478 9.26 -13.74 7.55
C GLU A 478 8.29 -14.72 6.87
N LEU A 479 7.48 -14.27 5.91
CA LEU A 479 6.48 -15.09 5.24
C LEU A 479 6.98 -15.62 3.89
N ILE A 480 7.61 -14.75 3.09
CA ILE A 480 7.97 -15.00 1.68
C ILE A 480 9.44 -14.59 1.42
N GLY A 481 10.22 -14.37 2.48
CA GLY A 481 11.62 -14.00 2.34
C GLY A 481 12.54 -15.15 1.91
N PRO A 482 13.84 -14.86 1.74
CA PRO A 482 14.81 -15.83 1.24
C PRO A 482 14.94 -17.08 2.12
N ALA A 483 14.83 -16.94 3.43
CA ALA A 483 14.85 -18.07 4.36
C ALA A 483 13.58 -18.93 4.27
N ALA A 484 12.41 -18.34 4.03
CA ALA A 484 11.15 -19.06 3.91
C ALA A 484 11.05 -19.82 2.57
N LEU A 485 11.56 -19.24 1.48
CA LEU A 485 11.49 -19.83 0.14
C LEU A 485 12.72 -20.66 -0.25
N GLY A 486 13.86 -20.46 0.42
CA GLY A 486 15.15 -21.04 0.05
C GLY A 486 15.75 -20.39 -1.20
N THR A 487 15.65 -19.07 -1.31
CA THR A 487 16.04 -18.28 -2.50
C THR A 487 17.17 -17.31 -2.18
N THR A 488 17.83 -16.73 -3.20
CA THR A 488 18.78 -15.65 -2.92
C THR A 488 18.06 -14.45 -2.29
N PRO A 489 18.70 -13.74 -1.35
CA PRO A 489 18.22 -12.42 -0.95
C PRO A 489 18.16 -11.48 -2.16
N CYS A 490 17.36 -10.42 -2.06
CA CYS A 490 17.15 -9.48 -3.16
C CYS A 490 17.55 -8.07 -2.76
N LEU A 491 18.38 -7.40 -3.57
CA LEU A 491 18.80 -6.02 -3.38
C LEU A 491 17.74 -5.04 -3.91
N ARG A 492 17.71 -3.82 -3.37
CA ARG A 492 16.75 -2.79 -3.79
C ARG A 492 16.96 -2.33 -5.24
N PRO A 493 15.90 -1.91 -5.94
CA PRO A 493 16.05 -1.28 -7.25
C PRO A 493 16.68 0.11 -7.13
N ARG A 494 17.52 0.49 -8.10
CA ARG A 494 18.17 1.80 -8.17
C ARG A 494 17.32 2.79 -8.97
N LEU A 495 16.97 3.93 -8.37
CA LEU A 495 16.12 4.96 -8.98
C LEU A 495 16.67 5.43 -10.35
N TRP A 496 17.99 5.67 -10.42
CA TRP A 496 18.66 6.23 -11.59
C TRP A 496 19.40 5.21 -12.47
N GLY A 497 19.36 3.91 -12.14
CA GLY A 497 20.06 2.88 -12.91
C GLY A 497 19.35 2.54 -14.23
N ALA A 498 20.08 2.37 -15.34
CA ALA A 498 19.49 1.98 -16.63
C ALA A 498 18.66 0.68 -16.52
N ASP A 499 19.24 -0.35 -15.90
CA ASP A 499 18.50 -1.47 -15.31
C ASP A 499 18.37 -1.22 -13.80
N PRO A 500 17.15 -1.03 -13.27
CA PRO A 500 16.93 -0.84 -11.84
C PRO A 500 17.50 -1.97 -10.98
N TRP A 501 17.58 -3.19 -11.52
CA TRP A 501 17.98 -4.41 -10.80
C TRP A 501 19.37 -4.91 -11.16
N ALA A 502 20.19 -4.12 -11.87
CA ALA A 502 21.56 -4.52 -12.20
C ALA A 502 22.36 -4.96 -10.96
N ALA A 503 22.19 -4.28 -9.82
CA ALA A 503 22.89 -4.63 -8.59
C ALA A 503 22.45 -5.97 -7.99
N ASP A 504 21.25 -6.48 -8.30
CA ASP A 504 20.75 -7.74 -7.74
C ASP A 504 21.53 -8.96 -8.26
N SER A 505 22.24 -8.83 -9.40
CA SER A 505 23.16 -9.89 -9.85
C SER A 505 24.32 -10.11 -8.89
N ASP A 506 24.63 -9.16 -8.02
CA ASP A 506 25.73 -9.25 -7.04
C ASP A 506 25.24 -9.80 -5.69
N ALA A 507 23.95 -10.18 -5.58
CA ALA A 507 23.41 -10.76 -4.36
C ALA A 507 24.09 -12.12 -4.07
N PRO A 508 24.42 -12.41 -2.80
CA PRO A 508 25.07 -13.67 -2.44
C PRO A 508 24.18 -14.87 -2.77
N ALA A 509 24.77 -15.92 -3.33
CA ALA A 509 24.09 -17.19 -3.59
C ALA A 509 23.61 -17.82 -2.26
N PRO A 510 22.44 -18.50 -2.23
CA PRO A 510 22.08 -19.31 -1.08
C PRO A 510 23.12 -20.42 -0.89
N ALA A 511 23.29 -20.88 0.35
CA ALA A 511 24.04 -22.10 0.62
C ALA A 511 23.39 -23.25 -0.17
N VAL A 512 24.16 -23.85 -1.08
CA VAL A 512 23.71 -24.78 -2.15
C VAL A 512 23.06 -26.06 -1.60
N GLU A 513 23.20 -26.35 -0.31
CA GLU A 513 22.80 -27.62 0.30
C GLU A 513 21.37 -27.65 0.87
N ALA A 514 20.69 -26.51 1.02
CA ALA A 514 19.34 -26.48 1.57
C ALA A 514 18.30 -26.74 0.46
N ARG A 515 17.61 -27.90 0.51
CA ARG A 515 16.36 -28.10 -0.26
C ARG A 515 15.41 -26.93 0.03
N SER A 516 14.72 -26.42 -1.00
CA SER A 516 13.71 -25.36 -0.80
C SER A 516 12.76 -25.77 0.35
N PRO A 517 12.55 -24.90 1.35
CA PRO A 517 11.63 -25.17 2.46
C PRO A 517 10.17 -25.27 1.99
N VAL A 518 9.88 -24.86 0.75
CA VAL A 518 8.55 -25.00 0.16
C VAL A 518 8.24 -26.50 0.04
N PRO A 519 7.16 -26.99 0.68
CA PRO A 519 6.96 -28.42 0.92
C PRO A 519 6.29 -29.11 -0.27
N VAL A 520 6.96 -29.07 -1.43
CA VAL A 520 6.52 -29.66 -2.70
C VAL A 520 7.58 -30.60 -3.25
N ARG A 521 7.18 -31.49 -4.17
CA ARG A 521 8.10 -32.34 -4.94
C ARG A 521 9.04 -31.50 -5.79
N ARG A 522 8.48 -30.50 -6.49
CA ARG A 522 9.23 -29.65 -7.40
C ARG A 522 8.54 -28.30 -7.61
N TRP A 523 9.35 -27.27 -7.81
CA TRP A 523 8.90 -25.92 -8.12
C TRP A 523 9.65 -25.39 -9.34
N ILE A 524 8.89 -24.88 -10.32
CA ILE A 524 9.40 -24.09 -11.45
C ILE A 524 8.72 -22.72 -11.42
N SER A 525 9.50 -21.65 -11.66
CA SER A 525 8.96 -20.29 -11.82
C SER A 525 9.27 -19.75 -13.21
N LEU A 526 8.27 -19.20 -13.89
CA LEU A 526 8.43 -18.56 -15.20
C LEU A 526 8.35 -17.05 -15.07
N TRP A 527 9.23 -16.36 -15.78
CA TRP A 527 9.27 -14.90 -15.78
C TRP A 527 9.80 -14.37 -17.12
N ARG A 528 9.57 -13.11 -17.44
CA ARG A 528 10.11 -12.43 -18.63
C ARG A 528 10.24 -10.94 -18.39
N LEU A 529 11.10 -10.26 -19.16
CA LEU A 529 11.40 -8.84 -18.94
C LEU A 529 10.29 -7.91 -19.43
N THR A 530 9.41 -8.38 -20.32
CA THR A 530 8.23 -7.62 -20.76
C THR A 530 7.08 -7.63 -19.75
N ASP A 531 7.16 -8.43 -18.68
CA ASP A 531 6.17 -8.48 -17.61
C ASP A 531 6.56 -7.53 -16.45
N PRO A 532 5.78 -6.48 -16.16
CA PRO A 532 6.04 -5.59 -15.00
C PRO A 532 5.90 -6.26 -13.63
N LEU A 533 5.31 -7.46 -13.56
CA LEU A 533 5.20 -8.25 -12.34
C LEU A 533 6.03 -9.54 -12.42
N GLY A 534 6.65 -9.85 -13.55
CA GLY A 534 7.45 -11.05 -13.74
C GLY A 534 8.88 -10.83 -13.26
N PHE A 535 9.31 -11.61 -12.27
CA PHE A 535 10.69 -11.57 -11.80
C PHE A 535 11.18 -12.98 -11.40
N PRO A 536 12.48 -13.29 -11.51
CA PRO A 536 13.03 -14.54 -11.01
C PRO A 536 12.69 -14.75 -9.52
N ALA A 537 12.12 -15.91 -9.20
CA ALA A 537 11.74 -16.30 -7.86
C ALA A 537 12.90 -16.89 -7.05
N PHE A 538 13.94 -17.44 -7.67
CA PHE A 538 15.11 -18.00 -6.99
C PHE A 538 16.32 -17.06 -6.98
N SER A 539 16.75 -16.57 -8.14
CA SER A 539 17.90 -15.68 -8.27
C SER A 539 17.84 -14.90 -9.58
N ASN A 540 18.36 -13.67 -9.59
CA ASN A 540 18.53 -12.89 -10.82
C ASN A 540 19.77 -13.34 -11.63
N GLN A 541 20.55 -14.28 -11.09
CA GLN A 541 21.62 -14.97 -11.81
C GLN A 541 21.07 -16.22 -12.51
N TRP A 542 21.44 -16.41 -13.77
CA TRP A 542 21.13 -17.62 -14.53
C TRP A 542 21.94 -18.83 -14.05
N ALA A 543 23.24 -18.63 -13.79
CA ALA A 543 24.15 -19.69 -13.40
C ALA A 543 23.70 -20.35 -12.09
N GLY A 544 23.60 -21.69 -12.09
CA GLY A 544 23.19 -22.45 -10.91
C GLY A 544 21.72 -22.30 -10.51
N ASN A 545 20.88 -21.65 -11.33
CA ASN A 545 19.47 -21.47 -11.01
C ASN A 545 18.65 -22.76 -11.27
N PRO A 546 18.11 -23.41 -10.23
CA PRO A 546 17.41 -24.70 -10.37
C PRO A 546 15.91 -24.53 -10.66
N LEU A 547 15.37 -23.31 -10.55
CA LEU A 547 13.94 -23.07 -10.40
C LEU A 547 13.40 -22.14 -11.48
N ASP A 548 14.09 -21.03 -11.75
CA ASP A 548 13.62 -20.00 -12.66
C ASP A 548 13.88 -20.38 -14.12
N ARG A 549 12.88 -20.13 -14.96
CA ARG A 549 12.99 -20.28 -16.41
C ARG A 549 12.51 -19.01 -17.08
N PHE A 550 13.29 -18.54 -18.05
CA PHE A 550 12.88 -17.43 -18.88
C PHE A 550 11.73 -17.88 -19.80
N ALA A 551 10.64 -17.14 -19.79
CA ALA A 551 9.47 -17.37 -20.64
C ALA A 551 9.61 -16.63 -21.96
N ASP A 552 9.01 -17.17 -23.01
CA ASP A 552 9.00 -16.52 -24.32
C ASP A 552 8.29 -15.14 -24.21
N GLU A 553 8.91 -14.11 -24.80
CA GLU A 553 8.36 -12.75 -24.86
C GLU A 553 7.55 -12.50 -26.13
N ILE A 554 7.77 -13.32 -27.17
CA ILE A 554 7.04 -13.26 -28.44
C ILE A 554 6.16 -14.51 -28.52
N ASP A 555 4.85 -14.31 -28.51
CA ASP A 555 3.85 -15.34 -28.79
C ASP A 555 3.73 -15.52 -30.31
N THR A 556 4.01 -16.74 -30.76
CA THR A 556 3.88 -17.18 -32.16
C THR A 556 2.70 -18.14 -32.38
N SER A 557 1.87 -18.37 -31.35
CA SER A 557 0.73 -19.29 -31.42
C SER A 557 -0.51 -18.68 -32.06
N GLY A 558 -0.61 -17.35 -32.10
CA GLY A 558 -1.69 -16.61 -32.77
C GLY A 558 -1.46 -16.39 -34.27
N TYR A 559 -2.50 -15.92 -34.97
CA TYR A 559 -2.43 -15.57 -36.40
C TYR A 559 -1.42 -14.45 -36.68
N THR A 560 -1.35 -13.45 -35.79
CA THR A 560 -0.31 -12.43 -35.77
C THR A 560 0.61 -12.68 -34.59
N GLY A 561 1.93 -12.65 -34.80
CA GLY A 561 2.90 -12.65 -33.70
C GLY A 561 2.70 -11.43 -32.80
N ALA A 562 2.74 -11.65 -31.48
CA ALA A 562 2.53 -10.58 -30.50
C ALA A 562 3.63 -10.61 -29.43
N VAL A 563 4.01 -9.43 -28.93
CA VAL A 563 4.86 -9.36 -27.75
C VAL A 563 3.97 -9.49 -26.52
N ASP A 564 4.19 -10.50 -25.71
CA ASP A 564 3.42 -10.73 -24.50
C ASP A 564 3.90 -9.86 -23.32
N GLY A 565 3.01 -9.63 -22.35
CA GLY A 565 3.25 -8.80 -21.16
C GLY A 565 3.06 -9.58 -19.86
N HIS A 566 2.03 -9.27 -19.07
CA HIS A 566 1.73 -9.99 -17.82
C HIS A 566 0.84 -11.24 -18.01
N GLY A 567 -0.05 -11.23 -19.00
CA GLY A 567 -0.96 -12.36 -19.30
C GLY A 567 -0.35 -13.43 -20.21
N GLU A 568 -1.15 -14.40 -20.66
CA GLU A 568 -0.78 -15.30 -21.77
C GLU A 568 0.43 -16.24 -21.58
N TYR A 569 1.02 -16.32 -20.37
CA TYR A 569 2.09 -17.29 -20.07
C TYR A 569 1.74 -18.71 -20.52
N TYR A 570 0.48 -19.12 -20.39
CA TYR A 570 -0.04 -20.44 -20.77
C TYR A 570 0.08 -20.76 -22.28
N ARG A 571 0.26 -19.75 -23.15
CA ARG A 571 0.48 -19.92 -24.59
C ARG A 571 1.94 -20.22 -24.95
N THR A 572 2.87 -19.87 -24.06
CA THR A 572 4.31 -19.99 -24.30
C THR A 572 4.79 -21.44 -24.36
N GLY A 573 5.87 -21.68 -25.09
CA GLY A 573 6.54 -22.98 -25.10
C GLY A 573 7.12 -23.31 -23.73
N ALA A 574 7.66 -22.29 -23.05
CA ALA A 574 8.17 -22.41 -21.67
C ALA A 574 7.12 -22.97 -20.69
N TYR A 575 5.87 -22.48 -20.73
CA TYR A 575 4.81 -22.97 -19.85
C TYR A 575 4.44 -24.42 -20.14
N ARG A 576 4.22 -24.78 -21.41
CA ARG A 576 3.90 -26.17 -21.78
C ARG A 576 4.99 -27.15 -21.35
N SER A 577 6.25 -26.76 -21.56
CA SER A 577 7.42 -27.55 -21.17
C SER A 577 7.49 -27.71 -19.64
N ALA A 578 7.37 -26.62 -18.89
CA ALA A 578 7.40 -26.65 -17.43
C ALA A 578 6.24 -27.47 -16.83
N LEU A 579 5.03 -27.34 -17.38
CA LEU A 579 3.87 -28.11 -16.93
C LEU A 579 4.05 -29.60 -17.20
N ALA A 580 4.53 -29.98 -18.40
CA ALA A 580 4.82 -31.37 -18.74
C ALA A 580 5.91 -31.96 -17.84
N GLU A 581 6.94 -31.19 -17.53
CA GLU A 581 8.04 -31.57 -16.63
C GLU A 581 7.55 -31.78 -15.19
N LEU A 582 6.71 -30.89 -14.68
CA LEU A 582 6.13 -31.00 -13.33
C LEU A 582 5.10 -32.14 -13.23
N ALA A 583 4.42 -32.47 -14.32
CA ALA A 583 3.52 -33.61 -14.44
C ALA A 583 4.24 -34.94 -14.70
N GLY A 584 5.58 -34.95 -14.81
CA GLY A 584 6.38 -36.14 -15.06
C GLY A 584 6.24 -36.73 -16.47
N LEU A 585 5.74 -35.94 -17.43
CA LEU A 585 5.58 -36.36 -18.83
C LEU A 585 6.89 -36.27 -19.63
N ILE A 586 7.83 -35.44 -19.16
CA ILE A 586 9.17 -35.30 -19.74
C ILE A 586 10.22 -35.29 -18.62
N PRO A 587 11.46 -35.73 -18.88
CA PRO A 587 12.51 -35.73 -17.88
C PRO A 587 12.87 -34.30 -17.42
N PRO A 588 13.39 -34.15 -16.20
CA PRO A 588 13.90 -32.88 -15.70
C PRO A 588 14.95 -32.28 -16.62
N ARG A 589 14.88 -30.97 -16.90
CA ARG A 589 16.02 -30.26 -17.50
C ARG A 589 17.17 -30.20 -16.51
N ALA A 590 18.38 -30.52 -16.97
CA ALA A 590 19.61 -30.26 -16.22
C ALA A 590 19.71 -28.75 -15.88
N ASN A 591 20.15 -28.43 -14.66
CA ASN A 591 20.32 -27.05 -14.21
C ASN A 591 21.27 -26.31 -15.16
N GLY A 592 20.85 -25.17 -15.70
CA GLY A 592 21.66 -24.35 -16.63
C GLY A 592 21.69 -24.80 -18.11
N GLY A 593 20.94 -25.82 -18.53
CA GLY A 593 20.86 -26.21 -19.94
C GLY A 593 20.04 -25.19 -20.78
N PRO A 594 20.41 -24.93 -22.05
CA PRO A 594 19.64 -24.04 -22.93
C PRO A 594 18.19 -24.54 -23.09
N PRO A 595 17.20 -23.65 -23.32
CA PRO A 595 15.83 -24.07 -23.58
C PRO A 595 15.83 -25.01 -24.79
N GLY A 596 15.56 -26.29 -24.54
CA GLY A 596 15.59 -27.35 -25.54
C GLY A 596 14.88 -26.95 -26.82
N ALA A 597 15.54 -27.25 -27.94
CA ALA A 597 15.02 -27.12 -29.28
C ALA A 597 13.58 -27.66 -29.38
N PRO A 598 12.72 -27.09 -30.25
CA PRO A 598 11.38 -27.60 -30.44
C PRO A 598 11.45 -29.09 -30.74
N LEU A 599 10.64 -29.88 -30.03
CA LEU A 599 10.41 -31.30 -30.33
C LEU A 599 10.11 -31.42 -31.83
N ASP A 600 11.06 -31.99 -32.56
CA ASP A 600 10.91 -32.30 -33.97
C ASP A 600 9.69 -33.23 -34.11
N ARG A 601 8.62 -32.72 -34.74
CA ARG A 601 7.39 -33.49 -34.99
C ARG A 601 7.62 -34.65 -35.99
N ARG A 602 8.84 -34.87 -36.48
CA ARG A 602 9.18 -35.94 -37.43
C ARG A 602 9.61 -37.28 -36.80
N ALA A 603 9.51 -37.45 -35.49
CA ALA A 603 9.79 -38.73 -34.82
C ALA A 603 8.51 -39.40 -34.28
N ARG A 604 7.53 -39.64 -35.17
CA ARG A 604 6.55 -40.72 -35.05
C ARG A 604 6.29 -41.25 -36.46
N GLY A 605 7.22 -42.09 -36.92
CA GLY A 605 6.96 -43.12 -37.92
C GLY A 605 6.47 -44.37 -37.22
#